data_AF-A0A3P6DF09-F1
#
_entry.id   AF-A0A3P6DF09-F1
#
_cell.length_a   1.000
_cell.length_b   1.000
_cell.length_c   1.000
_cell.angle_alpha   90.00
_cell.angle_beta   90.00
_cell.angle_gamma   90.00
#
_symmetry.space_group_name_H-M   'P 1'
#
loop_
_entity.id
_entity.type
_entity.pdbx_description
1 polymer ?
#
loop_
_entity_poly.entity_id
_entity_poly.type
_entity_poly.pdbx_seq_one_letter_code
_entity_poly.pdbx_strand_id
1 'polypeptide(L)'
;MAISFLCLFLITFASLIFVGKKIKRSKWNLPPNPPQYPIIGNLHQVGGLPHTDCCTRPKLVGSRLISRGFEDIGFTQYTLIISLCNLLAKKLPESSVEQSPVDLSKTLFCLTASILFRVAFGESFHESKIIDQEKIDELVFEGETALASFAFSDFFPIAGVGWLFDLLSGQRKRLNDVYLKLDVLFQHMIDDHLSPQRSKDHYDIIDLMLKVIHKQGKDDSLRFTVDHIKGVLANIFLAGIDTGAITMIWTMTELARNMEVMKKFQEEICDRLGNSKERITEEDIGKFLHLYLVIKETFRLHPTVPLLLPRETMAHIKVQGYDIPPKRRILVNAWAIGRDPKLWINPEEFNPDRFIDSPVGYKGQDFGLLPFGSGRRICPGMAMGMATVELVLLNLLYFFDWKLPDGMTDRDIDIEEAGTLTVVKKVPLKLVPVLHSLVTPNSSFRK
;
A
#
# COMPACT_ATOMS: atom_id res chain seq x y z
N MET A 1 -20.85 -46.35 -19.51
CA MET A 1 -20.63 -45.08 -18.77
C MET A 1 -20.50 -45.29 -17.26
N ALA A 2 -21.44 -45.94 -16.58
CA ALA A 2 -21.41 -46.11 -15.10
C ALA A 2 -20.15 -46.80 -14.54
N ILE A 3 -19.62 -47.82 -15.23
CA ILE A 3 -18.40 -48.54 -14.82
C ILE A 3 -17.15 -47.64 -14.88
N SER A 4 -17.11 -46.69 -15.83
CA SER A 4 -15.98 -45.76 -15.97
C SER A 4 -15.95 -44.71 -14.86
N PHE A 5 -17.12 -44.26 -14.41
CA PHE A 5 -17.23 -43.32 -13.28
C PHE A 5 -16.88 -43.99 -11.95
N LEU A 6 -17.27 -45.25 -11.76
CA LEU A 6 -16.93 -46.01 -10.56
C LEU A 6 -15.42 -46.26 -10.46
N CYS A 7 -14.75 -46.60 -11.57
CA CYS A 7 -13.30 -46.77 -11.60
C CYS A 7 -12.56 -45.45 -11.34
N LEU A 8 -13.00 -44.33 -11.91
CA LEU A 8 -12.42 -43.01 -11.61
C LEU A 8 -12.60 -42.64 -10.14
N PHE A 9 -13.77 -42.88 -9.56
CA PHE A 9 -14.05 -42.61 -8.16
C PHE A 9 -13.21 -43.50 -7.23
N LEU A 10 -13.04 -44.78 -7.55
CA LEU A 10 -12.20 -45.69 -6.77
C LEU A 10 -10.72 -45.35 -6.85
N ILE A 11 -10.24 -44.87 -8.01
CA ILE A 11 -8.85 -44.40 -8.18
C ILE A 11 -8.61 -43.10 -7.42
N THR A 12 -9.54 -42.13 -7.48
CA THR A 12 -9.43 -40.88 -6.70
C THR A 12 -9.56 -41.14 -5.21
N PHE A 13 -10.44 -42.04 -4.79
CA PHE A 13 -10.60 -42.42 -3.38
C PHE A 13 -9.39 -43.21 -2.86
N ALA A 14 -8.86 -44.15 -3.63
CA ALA A 14 -7.66 -44.89 -3.27
C ALA A 14 -6.41 -43.98 -3.22
N SER A 15 -6.29 -43.02 -4.14
CA SER A 15 -5.21 -42.03 -4.10
C SER A 15 -5.36 -41.05 -2.93
N LEU A 16 -6.57 -40.64 -2.57
CA LEU A 16 -6.85 -39.87 -1.34
C LEU A 16 -6.48 -40.67 -0.08
N ILE A 17 -6.79 -41.97 -0.01
CA ILE A 17 -6.38 -42.85 1.10
C ILE A 17 -4.86 -43.01 1.15
N PHE A 18 -4.20 -43.17 0.00
CA PHE A 18 -2.75 -43.33 -0.07
C PHE A 18 -2.00 -42.04 0.29
N VAL A 19 -2.55 -40.88 -0.10
CA VAL A 19 -2.06 -39.55 0.31
C VAL A 19 -2.32 -39.32 1.81
N GLY A 20 -3.49 -39.70 2.33
CA GLY A 20 -3.84 -39.61 3.75
C GLY A 20 -2.94 -40.48 4.63
N LYS A 21 -2.59 -41.70 4.18
CA LYS A 21 -1.66 -42.60 4.89
C LYS A 21 -0.20 -42.14 4.87
N LYS A 22 0.17 -41.20 3.98
CA LYS A 22 1.54 -40.65 3.87
C LYS A 22 1.77 -39.35 4.64
N ILE A 23 0.78 -38.84 5.38
CA ILE A 23 0.96 -37.67 6.25
C ILE A 23 1.78 -38.09 7.47
N LYS A 24 3.11 -38.13 7.31
CA LYS A 24 4.04 -38.31 8.43
C LYS A 24 3.84 -37.14 9.38
N ARG A 25 3.60 -37.44 10.67
CA ARG A 25 3.67 -36.42 11.73
C ARG A 25 5.06 -35.77 11.67
N SER A 26 5.07 -34.44 11.61
CA SER A 26 6.30 -33.67 11.58
C SER A 26 7.16 -34.01 12.81
N LYS A 27 8.46 -34.22 12.61
CA LYS A 27 9.43 -34.37 13.71
C LYS A 27 9.69 -33.06 14.48
N TRP A 28 9.21 -31.95 13.93
CA TRP A 28 9.43 -30.60 14.47
C TRP A 28 8.32 -30.25 15.46
N ASN A 29 8.66 -29.52 16.54
CA ASN A 29 7.68 -28.91 17.42
C ASN A 29 7.11 -27.65 16.76
N LEU A 30 6.23 -27.84 15.77
CA LEU A 30 5.66 -26.75 14.99
C LEU A 30 4.66 -25.93 15.80
N PRO A 31 4.47 -24.64 15.48
CA PRO A 31 3.35 -23.87 15.99
C PRO A 31 2.01 -24.58 15.84
N PRO A 32 1.08 -24.39 16.80
CA PRO A 32 -0.26 -24.94 16.68
C PRO A 32 -0.97 -24.35 15.45
N ASN A 33 -1.71 -25.20 14.75
CA ASN A 33 -2.37 -24.86 13.49
C ASN A 33 -3.76 -25.52 13.43
N PRO A 34 -4.79 -24.84 12.89
CA PRO A 34 -6.11 -25.43 12.70
C PRO A 34 -6.06 -26.72 11.84
N PRO A 35 -7.08 -27.60 11.96
CA PRO A 35 -7.18 -28.81 11.16
C PRO A 35 -7.01 -28.54 9.66
N GLN A 36 -6.24 -29.40 8.99
CA GLN A 36 -5.85 -29.26 7.59
C GLN A 36 -6.51 -30.33 6.74
N TYR A 37 -6.95 -29.95 5.53
CA TYR A 37 -7.29 -30.94 4.51
C TYR A 37 -6.04 -31.44 3.79
N PRO A 38 -6.03 -32.72 3.34
CA PRO A 38 -4.98 -33.22 2.48
C PRO A 38 -4.80 -32.31 1.25
N ILE A 39 -3.56 -32.11 0.82
CA ILE A 39 -3.17 -31.33 -0.36
C ILE A 39 -3.39 -29.82 -0.19
N ILE A 40 -4.61 -29.35 0.05
CA ILE A 40 -4.95 -27.91 0.09
C ILE A 40 -4.71 -27.24 1.46
N GLY A 41 -4.41 -28.01 2.51
CA GLY A 41 -4.13 -27.48 3.83
C GLY A 41 -5.28 -26.63 4.38
N ASN A 42 -4.99 -25.38 4.73
CA ASN A 42 -5.96 -24.40 5.25
C ASN A 42 -6.45 -23.40 4.18
N LEU A 43 -6.17 -23.60 2.89
CA LEU A 43 -6.58 -22.65 1.84
C LEU A 43 -8.10 -22.43 1.80
N HIS A 44 -8.88 -23.48 2.11
CA HIS A 44 -10.33 -23.41 2.22
C HIS A 44 -10.87 -22.52 3.36
N GLN A 45 -9.99 -22.08 4.27
CA GLN A 45 -10.32 -21.22 5.41
C GLN A 45 -9.89 -19.76 5.18
N VAL A 46 -9.29 -19.47 4.01
CA VAL A 46 -8.86 -18.11 3.64
C VAL A 46 -9.82 -17.63 2.56
N GLY A 47 -10.70 -16.71 2.93
CA GLY A 47 -11.71 -16.09 2.09
C GLY A 47 -11.23 -14.77 1.47
N GLY A 48 -12.15 -13.83 1.28
CA GLY A 48 -11.90 -12.59 0.53
C GLY A 48 -10.88 -11.64 1.18
N LEU A 49 -10.74 -11.65 2.51
CA LEU A 49 -9.83 -10.79 3.27
C LEU A 49 -8.93 -11.65 4.19
N PRO A 50 -7.77 -12.15 3.70
CA PRO A 50 -6.96 -13.12 4.44
C PRO A 50 -6.50 -12.69 5.84
N HIS A 51 -6.41 -11.38 6.08
CA HIS A 51 -5.96 -10.82 7.34
C HIS A 51 -6.97 -11.00 8.48
N THR A 52 -8.28 -10.98 8.20
CA THR A 52 -9.34 -11.23 9.19
C THR A 52 -9.43 -12.72 9.53
N ASP A 53 -9.41 -13.59 8.52
CA ASP A 53 -9.50 -15.05 8.69
C ASP A 53 -8.34 -15.63 9.52
N CYS A 54 -7.15 -15.04 9.37
CA CYS A 54 -5.96 -15.46 10.11
C CYS A 54 -6.01 -15.11 11.61
N CYS A 55 -6.95 -14.27 12.07
CA CYS A 55 -7.06 -13.85 13.47
C CYS A 55 -7.48 -14.96 14.43
N THR A 56 -8.14 -16.00 13.92
CA THR A 56 -8.55 -17.19 14.71
C THR A 56 -7.39 -18.17 14.97
N ARG A 57 -6.22 -17.94 14.34
CA ARG A 57 -5.05 -18.79 14.50
C ARG A 57 -4.31 -18.44 15.80
N PRO A 58 -3.68 -19.42 16.47
CA PRO A 58 -2.96 -19.16 17.72
C PRO A 58 -1.91 -18.06 17.54
N LYS A 59 -1.98 -17.01 18.38
CA LYS A 59 -1.03 -15.90 18.35
C LYS A 59 0.36 -16.41 18.70
N LEU A 60 1.28 -16.39 17.72
CA LEU A 60 2.71 -16.55 17.99
C LEU A 60 3.28 -15.17 18.32
N VAL A 61 3.36 -14.83 19.61
CA VAL A 61 3.95 -13.56 20.04
C VAL A 61 5.48 -13.67 19.93
N GLY A 62 6.02 -13.14 18.84
CA GLY A 62 7.44 -13.23 18.51
C GLY A 62 8.04 -11.92 18.02
N SER A 63 7.76 -10.79 18.68
CA SER A 63 8.38 -9.50 18.35
C SER A 63 9.33 -9.05 19.46
N ARG A 64 10.57 -9.58 19.47
CA ARG A 64 11.66 -8.99 20.27
C ARG A 64 13.10 -9.29 19.82
N LEU A 65 13.33 -9.93 18.65
CA LEU A 65 14.68 -10.41 18.29
C LEU A 65 15.14 -10.13 16.84
N ILE A 66 14.55 -9.16 16.13
CA ILE A 66 14.97 -8.86 14.73
C ILE A 66 14.96 -7.36 14.40
N SER A 67 15.66 -6.51 15.15
CA SER A 67 16.16 -5.23 14.61
C SER A 67 17.23 -4.63 15.53
N ARG A 68 18.43 -4.39 15.00
CA ARG A 68 19.44 -3.49 15.57
C ARG A 68 20.13 -2.76 14.42
N GLY A 69 20.20 -1.43 14.50
CA GLY A 69 21.13 -0.55 13.78
C GLY A 69 20.97 -0.48 12.26
N PHE A 70 19.99 0.28 11.77
CA PHE A 70 19.94 0.72 10.36
C PHE A 70 19.74 2.23 10.30
N GLU A 71 20.41 2.86 9.35
CA GLU A 71 20.17 4.26 8.96
C GLU A 71 19.04 4.30 7.92
N ASP A 72 18.08 5.20 8.12
CA ASP A 72 16.99 5.44 7.18
C ASP A 72 17.54 6.11 5.91
N ILE A 73 17.56 5.39 4.79
CA ILE A 73 17.85 5.99 3.47
C ILE A 73 16.52 6.46 2.88
N GLY A 74 16.20 7.74 3.07
CA GLY A 74 15.01 8.37 2.51
C GLY A 74 15.37 9.37 1.42
N PHE A 75 14.61 9.35 0.32
CA PHE A 75 14.62 10.41 -0.69
C PHE A 75 13.27 11.12 -0.65
N THR A 76 13.25 12.45 -0.62
CA THR A 76 12.01 13.23 -0.63
C THR A 76 12.22 14.54 -1.37
N GLN A 77 11.48 14.74 -2.46
CA GLN A 77 11.50 15.98 -3.23
C GLN A 77 10.27 16.84 -2.91
N TYR A 78 10.30 17.50 -1.74
CA TYR A 78 9.19 18.32 -1.25
C TYR A 78 8.71 19.37 -2.26
N THR A 79 9.61 20.03 -2.99
CA THR A 79 9.26 21.05 -3.99
C THR A 79 8.30 20.52 -5.06
N LEU A 80 8.51 19.30 -5.57
CA LEU A 80 7.66 18.70 -6.60
C LEU A 80 6.33 18.26 -6.02
N ILE A 81 6.34 17.66 -4.83
CA ILE A 81 5.12 17.26 -4.11
C ILE A 81 4.24 18.50 -3.88
N ILE A 82 4.81 19.58 -3.34
CA ILE A 82 4.11 20.86 -3.09
C ILE A 82 3.54 21.42 -4.40
N SER A 83 4.30 21.42 -5.49
CA SER A 83 3.83 21.91 -6.80
C SER A 83 2.57 21.16 -7.27
N LEU A 84 2.56 19.84 -7.17
CA LEU A 84 1.45 18.99 -7.57
C LEU A 84 0.25 19.11 -6.61
N CYS A 85 0.49 19.26 -5.31
CA CYS A 85 -0.56 19.56 -4.34
C CYS A 85 -1.25 20.89 -4.65
N ASN A 86 -0.49 21.92 -5.06
CA ASN A 86 -1.07 23.20 -5.46
C ASN A 86 -1.88 23.09 -6.76
N LEU A 87 -1.46 22.24 -7.71
CA LEU A 87 -2.25 21.97 -8.91
C LEU A 87 -3.58 21.28 -8.57
N LEU A 88 -3.59 20.37 -7.60
CA LEU A 88 -4.81 19.78 -7.07
C LEU A 88 -5.73 20.85 -6.46
N ALA A 89 -5.17 21.69 -5.58
CA ALA A 89 -5.91 22.78 -4.93
C ALA A 89 -6.47 23.80 -5.93
N LYS A 90 -5.93 23.88 -7.13
CA LYS A 90 -6.46 24.70 -8.24
C LYS A 90 -7.52 24.00 -9.10
N LYS A 91 -7.55 22.67 -9.15
CA LYS A 91 -8.56 21.90 -9.92
C LYS A 91 -9.88 21.70 -9.16
N LEU A 92 -9.80 21.42 -7.86
CA LEU A 92 -10.98 21.20 -7.01
C LEU A 92 -11.97 22.39 -6.86
N PRO A 93 -11.56 23.67 -7.00
CA PRO A 93 -12.48 24.81 -6.92
C PRO A 93 -13.60 24.80 -7.99
N GLU A 94 -13.37 24.24 -9.18
CA GLU A 94 -14.41 24.15 -10.22
C GLU A 94 -15.61 23.32 -9.72
N SER A 95 -15.34 22.15 -9.15
CA SER A 95 -16.37 21.30 -8.52
C SER A 95 -16.99 21.95 -7.27
N SER A 96 -16.22 22.78 -6.56
CA SER A 96 -16.72 23.52 -5.40
C SER A 96 -17.75 24.59 -5.78
N VAL A 97 -17.51 25.31 -6.88
CA VAL A 97 -18.47 26.27 -7.45
C VAL A 97 -19.76 25.56 -7.87
N GLU A 98 -19.64 24.36 -8.43
CA GLU A 98 -20.77 23.53 -8.83
C GLU A 98 -21.46 22.79 -7.67
N GLN A 99 -20.87 22.82 -6.46
CA GLN A 99 -21.28 22.02 -5.30
C GLN A 99 -21.46 20.53 -5.63
N SER A 100 -20.67 20.02 -6.58
CA SER A 100 -20.78 18.64 -7.06
C SER A 100 -19.89 17.69 -6.25
N PRO A 101 -20.33 16.46 -5.96
CA PRO A 101 -19.49 15.46 -5.30
C PRO A 101 -18.28 15.07 -6.17
N VAL A 102 -17.11 15.08 -5.56
CA VAL A 102 -15.85 14.63 -6.16
C VAL A 102 -15.51 13.23 -5.68
N ASP A 103 -15.08 12.36 -6.59
CA ASP A 103 -14.50 11.06 -6.26
C ASP A 103 -13.07 11.25 -5.72
N LEU A 104 -12.97 11.44 -4.40
CA LEU A 104 -11.71 11.72 -3.74
C LEU A 104 -10.75 10.53 -3.85
N SER A 105 -11.27 9.30 -3.94
CA SER A 105 -10.44 8.13 -4.19
C SER A 105 -9.71 8.24 -5.53
N LYS A 106 -10.43 8.45 -6.63
CA LYS A 106 -9.82 8.59 -7.96
C LYS A 106 -8.84 9.79 -8.00
N THR A 107 -9.23 10.91 -7.42
CA THR A 107 -8.40 12.11 -7.33
C THR A 107 -7.07 11.84 -6.62
N LEU A 108 -7.09 11.14 -5.49
CA LEU A 108 -5.90 10.83 -4.70
C LEU A 108 -4.97 9.83 -5.40
N PHE A 109 -5.52 8.81 -6.07
CA PHE A 109 -4.73 7.90 -6.90
C PHE A 109 -4.02 8.62 -8.06
N CYS A 110 -4.74 9.48 -8.79
CA CYS A 110 -4.14 10.28 -9.85
C CYS A 110 -3.05 11.23 -9.34
N LEU A 111 -3.24 11.81 -8.15
CA LEU A 111 -2.26 12.69 -7.54
C LEU A 111 -0.99 11.94 -7.10
N THR A 112 -1.12 10.80 -6.42
CA THR A 112 0.05 10.01 -5.99
C THR A 112 0.81 9.46 -7.19
N ALA A 113 0.10 9.01 -8.24
CA ALA A 113 0.71 8.68 -9.53
C ALA A 113 1.47 9.87 -10.12
N SER A 114 0.86 11.05 -10.15
CA SER A 114 1.52 12.26 -10.69
C SER A 114 2.78 12.63 -9.92
N ILE A 115 2.74 12.52 -8.59
CA ILE A 115 3.91 12.75 -7.72
C ILE A 115 4.99 11.73 -8.04
N LEU A 116 4.63 10.46 -8.12
CA LEU A 116 5.57 9.38 -8.37
C LEU A 116 6.24 9.53 -9.74
N PHE A 117 5.48 9.79 -10.80
CA PHE A 117 6.03 10.02 -12.14
C PHE A 117 7.04 11.17 -12.15
N ARG A 118 6.69 12.26 -11.48
CA ARG A 118 7.53 13.44 -11.49
C ARG A 118 8.81 13.26 -10.67
N VAL A 119 8.72 12.59 -9.52
CA VAL A 119 9.83 12.40 -8.57
C VAL A 119 10.73 11.23 -8.97
N ALA A 120 10.14 10.11 -9.39
CA ALA A 120 10.86 8.88 -9.68
C ALA A 120 11.32 8.79 -11.15
N PHE A 121 10.51 9.30 -12.09
CA PHE A 121 10.75 9.13 -13.52
C PHE A 121 11.06 10.44 -14.25
N GLY A 122 10.99 11.59 -13.56
CA GLY A 122 11.22 12.90 -14.17
C GLY A 122 10.14 13.36 -15.15
N GLU A 123 9.10 12.57 -15.38
CA GLU A 123 8.08 12.77 -16.41
C GLU A 123 6.75 13.28 -15.85
N SER A 124 5.95 13.90 -16.72
CA SER A 124 4.57 14.27 -16.40
C SER A 124 3.65 13.08 -16.62
N PHE A 125 2.97 12.64 -15.56
CA PHE A 125 1.94 11.60 -15.67
C PHE A 125 0.84 11.98 -16.67
N HIS A 126 0.49 13.27 -16.74
CA HIS A 126 -0.55 13.77 -17.63
C HIS A 126 -0.18 13.73 -19.12
N GLU A 127 1.11 13.60 -19.45
CA GLU A 127 1.61 13.56 -20.82
C GLU A 127 1.94 12.14 -21.28
N SER A 128 1.85 11.16 -20.37
CA SER A 128 2.10 9.76 -20.70
C SER A 128 1.08 9.25 -21.72
N LYS A 129 1.57 8.75 -22.85
CA LYS A 129 0.75 8.12 -23.90
C LYS A 129 0.56 6.62 -23.68
N ILE A 130 1.28 6.05 -22.73
CA ILE A 130 1.30 4.60 -22.47
C ILE A 130 0.24 4.23 -21.43
N ILE A 131 0.01 5.09 -20.44
CA ILE A 131 -0.97 4.86 -19.39
C ILE A 131 -2.21 5.71 -19.61
N ASP A 132 -3.36 5.06 -19.54
CA ASP A 132 -4.64 5.74 -19.38
C ASP A 132 -4.75 6.27 -17.95
N GLN A 133 -4.77 7.58 -17.81
CA GLN A 133 -4.84 8.26 -16.50
C GLN A 133 -6.10 7.88 -15.73
N GLU A 134 -7.18 7.55 -16.43
CA GLU A 134 -8.44 7.18 -15.78
C GLU A 134 -8.43 5.78 -15.19
N LYS A 135 -7.41 4.96 -15.51
CA LYS A 135 -7.29 3.54 -15.15
C LYS A 135 -6.00 3.24 -14.40
N ILE A 136 -5.37 4.25 -13.78
CA ILE A 136 -4.12 4.06 -13.06
C ILE A 136 -4.30 3.19 -11.81
N ASP A 137 -5.40 3.39 -11.08
CA ASP A 137 -5.81 2.58 -9.95
C ASP A 137 -6.06 1.13 -10.38
N GLU A 138 -6.76 0.92 -11.51
CA GLU A 138 -6.96 -0.41 -12.09
C GLU A 138 -5.63 -1.09 -12.42
N LEU A 139 -4.70 -0.40 -13.09
CA LEU A 139 -3.40 -0.95 -13.47
C LEU A 139 -2.55 -1.32 -12.24
N VAL A 140 -2.49 -0.45 -11.24
CA VAL A 140 -1.74 -0.75 -10.01
C VAL A 140 -2.38 -1.93 -9.28
N PHE A 141 -3.70 -1.93 -9.10
CA PHE A 141 -4.42 -3.01 -8.43
C PHE A 141 -4.29 -4.35 -9.18
N GLU A 142 -4.32 -4.33 -10.52
CA GLU A 142 -4.05 -5.51 -11.33
C GLU A 142 -2.64 -6.05 -11.12
N GLY A 143 -1.64 -5.16 -11.07
CA GLY A 143 -0.25 -5.54 -10.84
C GLY A 143 -0.01 -6.11 -9.45
N GLU A 144 -0.54 -5.48 -8.41
CA GLU A 144 -0.46 -5.99 -7.05
C GLU A 144 -1.19 -7.32 -6.87
N THR A 145 -2.38 -7.43 -7.45
CA THR A 145 -3.11 -8.70 -7.46
C THR A 145 -2.29 -9.78 -8.16
N ALA A 146 -1.64 -9.47 -9.29
CA ALA A 146 -0.78 -10.44 -9.97
C ALA A 146 0.44 -10.88 -9.12
N LEU A 147 0.99 -9.99 -8.28
CA LEU A 147 2.07 -10.30 -7.36
C LEU A 147 1.64 -11.11 -6.12
N ALA A 148 0.44 -10.86 -5.60
CA ALA A 148 -0.03 -11.43 -4.35
C ALA A 148 -1.03 -12.59 -4.51
N SER A 149 -1.53 -12.82 -5.73
CA SER A 149 -2.46 -13.91 -6.01
C SER A 149 -1.85 -15.28 -5.73
N PHE A 150 -2.73 -16.21 -5.39
CA PHE A 150 -2.38 -17.60 -5.22
C PHE A 150 -2.04 -18.25 -6.57
N ALA A 151 -0.75 -18.32 -6.90
CA ALA A 151 -0.30 -19.16 -8.02
C ALA A 151 -0.25 -20.62 -7.57
N PHE A 152 -0.94 -21.52 -8.27
CA PHE A 152 -0.88 -22.95 -8.01
C PHE A 152 0.55 -23.49 -8.14
N SER A 153 1.38 -22.90 -9.02
CA SER A 153 2.79 -23.24 -9.13
C SER A 153 3.61 -22.97 -7.88
N ASP A 154 3.25 -21.97 -7.06
CA ASP A 154 3.96 -21.65 -5.81
C ASP A 154 3.75 -22.72 -4.72
N PHE A 155 2.58 -23.35 -4.71
CA PHE A 155 2.17 -24.28 -3.65
C PHE A 155 2.16 -25.75 -4.10
N PHE A 156 1.99 -25.99 -5.40
CA PHE A 156 1.90 -27.31 -6.03
C PHE A 156 2.90 -27.46 -7.20
N PRO A 157 4.23 -27.45 -6.92
CA PRO A 157 5.25 -27.52 -7.97
C PRO A 157 5.40 -28.92 -8.61
N ILE A 158 4.46 -29.84 -8.38
CA ILE A 158 4.57 -31.24 -8.81
C ILE A 158 4.32 -31.33 -10.31
N ALA A 159 5.34 -31.77 -11.07
CA ALA A 159 5.25 -32.22 -12.46
C ALA A 159 4.50 -31.27 -13.43
N GLY A 160 4.57 -29.95 -13.22
CA GLY A 160 3.90 -28.96 -14.08
C GLY A 160 2.38 -28.84 -13.87
N VAL A 161 1.80 -29.52 -12.88
CA VAL A 161 0.37 -29.46 -12.58
C VAL A 161 -0.03 -28.06 -12.12
N GLY A 162 0.71 -27.45 -11.19
CA GLY A 162 0.44 -26.09 -10.75
C GLY A 162 0.51 -25.08 -11.89
N TRP A 163 1.49 -25.23 -12.78
CA TRP A 163 1.61 -24.43 -13.99
C TRP A 163 0.41 -24.57 -14.93
N LEU A 164 -0.11 -25.78 -15.11
CA LEU A 164 -1.31 -26.02 -15.93
C LEU A 164 -2.54 -25.34 -15.32
N PHE A 165 -2.71 -25.39 -13.99
CA PHE A 165 -3.78 -24.68 -13.31
C PHE A 165 -3.63 -23.16 -13.40
N ASP A 166 -2.41 -22.63 -13.33
CA ASP A 166 -2.15 -21.19 -13.53
C ASP A 166 -2.49 -20.74 -14.96
N LEU A 167 -2.27 -21.61 -15.94
CA LEU A 167 -2.67 -21.38 -17.33
C LEU A 167 -4.19 -21.40 -17.48
N LEU A 168 -4.87 -22.43 -16.94
CA LEU A 168 -6.31 -22.60 -17.05
C LEU A 168 -7.11 -21.56 -16.26
N SER A 169 -6.60 -21.12 -15.11
CA SER A 169 -7.22 -20.06 -14.29
C SER A 169 -7.02 -18.67 -14.88
N GLY A 170 -6.20 -18.52 -15.93
CA GLY A 170 -5.89 -17.23 -16.55
C GLY A 170 -4.90 -16.36 -15.76
N GLN A 171 -4.44 -16.81 -14.58
CA GLN A 171 -3.47 -16.08 -13.75
C GLN A 171 -2.17 -15.79 -14.50
N ARG A 172 -1.70 -16.75 -15.29
CA ARG A 172 -0.48 -16.57 -16.08
C ARG A 172 -0.65 -15.53 -17.19
N LYS A 173 -1.82 -15.51 -17.84
CA LYS A 173 -2.14 -14.49 -18.84
C LYS A 173 -2.17 -13.11 -18.18
N ARG A 174 -2.89 -12.97 -17.06
CA ARG A 174 -2.95 -11.72 -16.29
C ARG A 174 -1.57 -11.20 -15.90
N LEU A 175 -0.72 -12.07 -15.33
CA LEU A 175 0.65 -11.71 -14.95
C LEU A 175 1.46 -11.23 -16.16
N ASN A 176 1.39 -11.94 -17.29
CA ASN A 176 2.09 -11.56 -18.52
C ASN A 176 1.56 -10.25 -19.10
N ASP A 177 0.24 -10.02 -19.09
CA ASP A 177 -0.38 -8.80 -19.62
C ASP A 177 0.07 -7.57 -18.80
N VAL A 178 0.07 -7.68 -17.47
CA VAL A 178 0.61 -6.64 -16.58
C VAL A 178 2.11 -6.44 -16.83
N TYR A 179 2.88 -7.53 -16.86
CA TYR A 179 4.33 -7.46 -17.09
C TYR A 179 4.65 -6.72 -18.39
N LEU A 180 3.99 -7.07 -19.49
CA LEU A 180 4.23 -6.43 -20.79
C LEU A 180 3.88 -4.94 -20.78
N LYS A 181 2.75 -4.56 -20.16
CA LYS A 181 2.37 -3.14 -20.03
C LYS A 181 3.42 -2.34 -19.25
N LEU A 182 3.84 -2.86 -18.09
CA LEU A 182 4.85 -2.20 -17.24
C LEU A 182 6.23 -2.21 -17.88
N ASP A 183 6.61 -3.29 -18.57
CA ASP A 183 7.89 -3.38 -19.28
C ASP A 183 7.98 -2.35 -20.41
N VAL A 184 6.91 -2.18 -21.20
CA VAL A 184 6.82 -1.15 -22.25
C VAL A 184 6.92 0.26 -21.65
N LEU A 185 6.20 0.51 -20.56
CA LEU A 185 6.25 1.78 -19.83
C LEU A 185 7.68 2.10 -19.36
N PHE A 186 8.32 1.18 -18.64
CA PHE A 186 9.64 1.41 -18.07
C PHE A 186 10.72 1.45 -19.14
N GLN A 187 10.59 0.67 -20.21
CA GLN A 187 11.50 0.77 -21.35
C GLN A 187 11.40 2.15 -22.00
N HIS A 188 10.19 2.67 -22.23
CA HIS A 188 10.01 4.01 -22.78
C HIS A 188 10.66 5.08 -21.91
N MET A 189 10.42 5.04 -20.59
CA MET A 189 11.07 5.96 -19.66
C MET A 189 12.59 5.86 -19.79
N ILE A 190 13.16 4.65 -19.73
CA ILE A 190 14.62 4.48 -19.84
C ILE A 190 15.16 5.00 -21.18
N ASP A 191 14.48 4.76 -22.29
CA ASP A 191 14.86 5.24 -23.61
C ASP A 191 14.85 6.78 -23.67
N ASP A 192 13.86 7.42 -23.07
CA ASP A 192 13.78 8.88 -22.93
C ASP A 192 14.92 9.45 -22.08
N HIS A 193 15.38 8.73 -21.04
CA HIS A 193 16.55 9.12 -20.24
C HIS A 193 17.88 8.92 -20.98
N LEU A 194 17.95 7.97 -21.91
CA LEU A 194 19.11 7.75 -22.77
C LEU A 194 19.17 8.72 -23.96
N SER A 195 18.06 9.41 -24.25
CA SER A 195 17.94 10.35 -25.36
C SER A 195 18.90 11.55 -25.22
N PRO A 196 19.70 11.87 -26.25
CA PRO A 196 20.62 13.02 -26.20
C PRO A 196 19.90 14.37 -26.20
N GLN A 197 18.61 14.42 -26.56
CA GLN A 197 17.79 15.64 -26.56
C GLN A 197 17.20 15.97 -25.18
N ARG A 198 17.29 15.07 -24.20
CA ARG A 198 16.73 15.29 -22.86
C ARG A 198 17.53 16.33 -22.08
N SER A 199 16.83 17.29 -21.48
CA SER A 199 17.45 18.23 -20.54
C SER A 199 17.96 17.50 -19.29
N LYS A 200 19.18 17.85 -18.84
CA LYS A 200 19.83 17.30 -17.64
C LYS A 200 19.73 18.22 -16.43
N ASP A 201 18.78 19.15 -16.43
CA ASP A 201 18.68 20.18 -15.39
C ASP A 201 18.38 19.59 -14.00
N HIS A 202 17.72 18.42 -13.93
CA HIS A 202 17.40 17.73 -12.69
C HIS A 202 17.66 16.23 -12.86
N TYR A 203 18.33 15.62 -11.87
CA TYR A 203 18.56 14.18 -11.84
C TYR A 203 17.44 13.47 -11.06
N ASP A 204 16.90 12.41 -11.64
CA ASP A 204 15.94 11.50 -10.98
C ASP A 204 16.54 10.12 -10.72
N ILE A 205 15.69 9.18 -10.26
CA ILE A 205 16.12 7.83 -9.89
C ILE A 205 16.68 7.07 -11.09
N ILE A 206 16.11 7.22 -12.28
CA ILE A 206 16.58 6.53 -13.49
C ILE A 206 17.96 7.06 -13.86
N ASP A 207 18.17 8.38 -13.83
CA ASP A 207 19.50 8.95 -14.09
C ASP A 207 20.55 8.45 -13.11
N LEU A 208 20.21 8.36 -11.83
CA LEU A 208 21.12 7.84 -10.79
C LEU A 208 21.46 6.38 -11.04
N MET A 209 20.47 5.55 -11.38
CA MET A 209 20.66 4.15 -11.70
C MET A 209 21.48 3.93 -12.97
N LEU A 210 21.24 4.74 -14.01
CA LEU A 210 22.06 4.73 -15.24
C LEU A 210 23.51 5.12 -14.93
N LYS A 211 23.75 6.12 -14.08
CA LYS A 211 25.12 6.46 -13.63
C LYS A 211 25.81 5.30 -12.92
N VAL A 212 25.08 4.49 -12.14
CA VAL A 212 25.64 3.28 -11.50
C VAL A 212 26.08 2.28 -12.57
N ILE A 213 25.25 2.02 -13.59
CA ILE A 213 25.64 1.16 -14.73
C ILE A 213 26.90 1.67 -15.42
N HIS A 214 27.03 2.99 -15.64
CA HIS A 214 28.19 3.55 -16.32
C HIS A 214 29.48 3.52 -15.49
N LYS A 215 29.37 3.50 -14.15
CA LYS A 215 30.51 3.51 -13.23
C LYS A 215 30.95 2.12 -12.77
N GLN A 216 30.17 1.08 -13.06
CA GLN A 216 30.47 -0.27 -12.59
C GLN A 216 31.77 -0.83 -13.23
N GLY A 217 32.61 -1.46 -12.41
CA GLY A 217 33.87 -2.05 -12.82
C GLY A 217 33.69 -3.42 -13.49
N LYS A 218 34.77 -3.93 -14.09
CA LYS A 218 34.76 -5.30 -14.65
C LYS A 218 34.68 -6.39 -13.59
N ASP A 219 35.14 -6.11 -12.36
CA ASP A 219 35.27 -7.06 -11.25
C ASP A 219 34.17 -6.93 -10.17
N ASP A 220 33.10 -6.17 -10.44
CA ASP A 220 32.00 -6.02 -9.48
C ASP A 220 31.22 -7.33 -9.33
N SER A 221 31.02 -7.76 -8.07
CA SER A 221 30.36 -9.03 -7.72
C SER A 221 28.91 -9.16 -8.21
N LEU A 222 28.25 -8.04 -8.50
CA LEU A 222 26.92 -7.97 -9.09
C LEU A 222 26.92 -6.96 -10.23
N ARG A 223 26.63 -7.41 -11.45
CA ARG A 223 26.48 -6.53 -12.61
C ARG A 223 25.06 -5.95 -12.65
N PHE A 224 24.97 -4.64 -12.51
CA PHE A 224 23.72 -3.92 -12.61
C PHE A 224 23.37 -3.70 -14.10
N THR A 225 22.11 -3.94 -14.45
CA THR A 225 21.63 -3.96 -15.85
C THR A 225 20.34 -3.16 -15.99
N VAL A 226 19.95 -2.87 -17.23
CA VAL A 226 18.66 -2.22 -17.55
C VAL A 226 17.47 -3.00 -16.99
N ASP A 227 17.51 -4.34 -17.01
CA ASP A 227 16.45 -5.16 -16.40
C ASP A 227 16.35 -4.96 -14.88
N HIS A 228 17.48 -4.74 -14.20
CA HIS A 228 17.46 -4.38 -12.78
C HIS A 228 16.86 -2.99 -12.56
N ILE A 229 17.12 -2.02 -13.45
CA ILE A 229 16.45 -0.70 -13.42
C ILE A 229 14.94 -0.90 -13.54
N LYS A 230 14.47 -1.63 -14.55
CA LYS A 230 13.03 -1.93 -14.72
C LYS A 230 12.42 -2.60 -13.49
N GLY A 231 13.13 -3.55 -12.87
CA GLY A 231 12.68 -4.19 -11.63
C GLY A 231 12.56 -3.21 -10.45
N VAL A 232 13.49 -2.26 -10.32
CA VAL A 232 13.40 -1.19 -9.32
C VAL A 232 12.24 -0.25 -9.62
N LEU A 233 12.05 0.16 -10.88
CA LEU A 233 10.93 1.02 -11.29
C LEU A 233 9.58 0.34 -11.05
N ALA A 234 9.46 -0.96 -11.31
CA ALA A 234 8.27 -1.74 -11.01
C ALA A 234 7.93 -1.71 -9.51
N ASN A 235 8.93 -1.89 -8.64
CA ASN A 235 8.74 -1.83 -7.19
C ASN A 235 8.30 -0.42 -6.73
N ILE A 236 8.93 0.63 -7.27
CA ILE A 236 8.58 2.02 -6.94
C ILE A 236 7.16 2.34 -7.41
N PHE A 237 6.84 2.00 -8.67
CA PHE A 237 5.53 2.25 -9.27
C PHE A 237 4.40 1.58 -8.50
N LEU A 238 4.51 0.27 -8.25
CA LEU A 238 3.44 -0.49 -7.61
C LEU A 238 3.28 -0.08 -6.15
N ALA A 239 4.37 0.00 -5.38
CA ALA A 239 4.28 0.27 -3.95
C ALA A 239 4.08 1.76 -3.60
N GLY A 240 4.41 2.67 -4.51
CA GLY A 240 4.46 4.11 -4.22
C GLY A 240 3.18 4.88 -4.56
N ILE A 241 2.30 4.32 -5.40
CA ILE A 241 1.08 5.01 -5.85
C ILE A 241 -0.09 4.75 -4.89
N ASP A 242 -0.42 3.49 -4.68
CA ASP A 242 -1.63 3.07 -3.97
C ASP A 242 -1.51 3.26 -2.46
N THR A 243 -0.34 2.96 -1.86
CA THR A 243 -0.20 2.95 -0.41
C THR A 243 -0.44 4.31 0.23
N GLY A 244 0.09 5.36 -0.39
CA GLY A 244 -0.17 6.75 0.00
C GLY A 244 -1.61 7.15 -0.26
N ALA A 245 -2.17 6.80 -1.43
CA ALA A 245 -3.55 7.15 -1.78
C ALA A 245 -4.55 6.52 -0.80
N ILE A 246 -4.42 5.22 -0.53
CA ILE A 246 -5.25 4.46 0.40
C ILE A 246 -5.17 5.06 1.81
N THR A 247 -3.98 5.42 2.29
CA THR A 247 -3.82 6.06 3.61
C THR A 247 -4.59 7.38 3.69
N MET A 248 -4.50 8.22 2.65
CA MET A 248 -5.21 9.50 2.59
C MET A 248 -6.73 9.30 2.47
N ILE A 249 -7.17 8.31 1.67
CA ILE A 249 -8.59 7.96 1.52
C ILE A 249 -9.16 7.53 2.87
N TRP A 250 -8.51 6.62 3.60
CA TRP A 250 -8.97 6.18 4.92
C TRP A 250 -8.94 7.31 5.95
N THR A 251 -7.92 8.16 5.92
CA THR A 251 -7.85 9.34 6.81
C THR A 251 -9.02 10.28 6.55
N MET A 252 -9.29 10.64 5.29
CA MET A 252 -10.42 11.49 4.93
C MET A 252 -11.77 10.80 5.19
N THR A 253 -11.85 9.47 5.06
CA THR A 253 -13.04 8.68 5.40
C THR A 253 -13.36 8.81 6.89
N GLU A 254 -12.38 8.59 7.77
CA GLU A 254 -12.61 8.66 9.21
C GLU A 254 -12.87 10.10 9.69
N LEU A 255 -12.22 11.09 9.07
CA LEU A 255 -12.56 12.49 9.33
C LEU A 255 -13.99 12.83 8.86
N ALA A 256 -14.42 12.34 7.69
CA ALA A 256 -15.78 12.58 7.17
C ALA A 256 -16.87 11.88 8.01
N ARG A 257 -16.53 10.77 8.67
CA ARG A 257 -17.39 10.12 9.67
C ARG A 257 -17.39 10.84 11.02
N ASN A 258 -16.40 11.71 11.27
CA ASN A 258 -16.22 12.47 12.50
C ASN A 258 -16.06 13.96 12.18
N MET A 259 -17.08 14.56 11.55
CA MET A 259 -17.05 15.96 11.06
C MET A 259 -16.65 16.98 12.14
N GLU A 260 -17.00 16.75 13.40
CA GLU A 260 -16.56 17.59 14.53
C GLU A 260 -15.04 17.57 14.75
N VAL A 261 -14.41 16.40 14.59
CA VAL A 261 -12.95 16.25 14.67
C VAL A 261 -12.30 16.93 13.47
N MET A 262 -12.86 16.75 12.27
CA MET A 262 -12.38 17.42 11.07
C MET A 262 -12.43 18.94 11.24
N LYS A 263 -13.56 19.49 11.68
CA LYS A 263 -13.74 20.92 11.86
C LYS A 263 -12.79 21.52 12.88
N LYS A 264 -12.63 20.89 14.04
CA LYS A 264 -11.65 21.32 15.06
C LYS A 264 -10.23 21.37 14.49
N PHE A 265 -9.89 20.38 13.66
CA PHE A 265 -8.58 20.35 13.05
C PHE A 265 -8.41 21.45 11.99
N GLN A 266 -9.42 21.71 11.17
CA GLN A 266 -9.40 22.84 10.24
C GLN A 266 -9.27 24.20 10.94
N GLU A 267 -9.97 24.39 12.07
CA GLU A 267 -9.83 25.57 12.92
C GLU A 267 -8.38 25.73 13.44
N GLU A 268 -7.76 24.65 13.92
CA GLU A 268 -6.35 24.67 14.33
C GLU A 268 -5.40 25.05 13.17
N ILE A 269 -5.67 24.55 11.96
CA ILE A 269 -4.88 24.89 10.77
C ILE A 269 -4.98 26.39 10.47
N CYS A 270 -6.20 26.93 10.43
CA CYS A 270 -6.45 28.35 10.19
C CYS A 270 -5.78 29.24 11.25
N ASP A 271 -5.87 28.87 12.52
CA ASP A 271 -5.28 29.64 13.61
C ASP A 271 -3.75 29.73 13.52
N ARG A 272 -3.08 28.66 13.07
CA ARG A 272 -1.60 28.62 13.00
C ARG A 272 -1.02 29.18 11.70
N LEU A 273 -1.70 29.04 10.57
CA LEU A 273 -1.19 29.49 9.25
C LEU A 273 -1.78 30.82 8.81
N GLY A 274 -2.87 31.27 9.44
CA GLY A 274 -3.70 32.36 8.96
C GLY A 274 -4.51 31.95 7.73
N ASN A 275 -5.32 32.89 7.22
CA ASN A 275 -6.31 32.62 6.16
C ASN A 275 -5.88 33.07 4.76
N SER A 276 -4.69 33.64 4.62
CA SER A 276 -4.22 34.29 3.38
C SER A 276 -3.08 33.55 2.68
N LYS A 277 -2.69 32.37 3.18
CA LYS A 277 -1.57 31.63 2.60
C LYS A 277 -1.96 31.07 1.22
N GLU A 278 -1.15 31.41 0.20
CA GLU A 278 -1.39 30.97 -1.17
C GLU A 278 -1.01 29.50 -1.41
N ARG A 279 -0.05 28.96 -0.65
CA ARG A 279 0.45 27.58 -0.78
C ARG A 279 1.01 27.05 0.53
N ILE A 280 0.78 25.77 0.80
CA ILE A 280 1.41 25.04 1.92
C ILE A 280 2.88 24.76 1.61
N THR A 281 3.77 24.88 2.59
CA THR A 281 5.21 24.60 2.48
C THR A 281 5.64 23.42 3.35
N GLU A 282 6.82 22.86 3.10
CA GLU A 282 7.41 21.78 3.91
C GLU A 282 7.49 22.16 5.39
N GLU A 283 7.87 23.40 5.68
CA GLU A 283 7.98 23.95 7.04
C GLU A 283 6.64 23.95 7.81
N ASP A 284 5.50 23.86 7.12
CA ASP A 284 4.19 23.85 7.76
C ASP A 284 3.80 22.48 8.32
N ILE A 285 4.32 21.39 7.75
CA ILE A 285 3.93 20.01 8.09
C ILE A 285 4.12 19.73 9.58
N GLY A 286 5.29 20.10 10.12
CA GLY A 286 5.65 19.85 11.52
C GLY A 286 4.90 20.69 12.55
N LYS A 287 4.01 21.60 12.14
CA LYS A 287 3.29 22.51 13.04
C LYS A 287 2.01 21.90 13.62
N PHE A 288 1.54 20.78 13.08
CA PHE A 288 0.23 20.20 13.39
C PHE A 288 0.34 18.83 14.04
N LEU A 289 0.38 18.82 15.38
CA LEU A 289 0.38 17.57 16.13
C LEU A 289 -0.87 16.76 15.83
N HIS A 290 -2.04 17.38 15.73
CA HIS A 290 -3.29 16.67 15.52
C HIS A 290 -3.32 15.88 14.19
N LEU A 291 -2.82 16.46 13.08
CA LEU A 291 -2.68 15.75 11.81
C LEU A 291 -1.91 14.44 11.98
N TYR A 292 -0.79 14.52 12.69
CA TYR A 292 0.08 13.39 12.95
C TYR A 292 -0.62 12.32 13.80
N LEU A 293 -1.42 12.71 14.80
CA LEU A 293 -2.21 11.77 15.61
C LEU A 293 -3.31 11.07 14.80
N VAL A 294 -4.00 11.81 13.93
CA VAL A 294 -5.02 11.26 13.02
C VAL A 294 -4.39 10.24 12.08
N ILE A 295 -3.26 10.57 11.44
CA ILE A 295 -2.56 9.63 10.55
C ILE A 295 -2.10 8.37 11.31
N LYS A 296 -1.61 8.51 12.55
CA LYS A 296 -1.25 7.36 13.39
C LYS A 296 -2.43 6.45 13.68
N GLU A 297 -3.59 7.03 13.96
CA GLU A 297 -4.81 6.26 14.21
C GLU A 297 -5.32 5.60 12.92
N THR A 298 -5.20 6.27 11.78
CA THR A 298 -5.44 5.64 10.47
C THR A 298 -4.51 4.47 10.25
N PHE A 299 -3.20 4.57 10.54
CA PHE A 299 -2.27 3.44 10.40
C PHE A 299 -2.60 2.26 11.31
N ARG A 300 -3.14 2.52 12.50
CA ARG A 300 -3.53 1.48 13.44
C ARG A 300 -4.78 0.74 12.96
N LEU A 301 -5.80 1.50 12.56
CA LEU A 301 -7.12 0.96 12.22
C LEU A 301 -7.17 0.46 10.77
N HIS A 302 -6.51 1.15 9.84
CA HIS A 302 -6.55 0.89 8.41
C HIS A 302 -5.14 0.69 7.82
N PRO A 303 -4.35 -0.31 8.29
CA PRO A 303 -3.03 -0.55 7.73
C PRO A 303 -3.16 -1.00 6.26
N THR A 304 -2.61 -0.23 5.33
CA THR A 304 -2.70 -0.49 3.88
C THR A 304 -2.28 -1.91 3.51
N VAL A 305 -1.26 -2.48 4.16
CA VAL A 305 -0.78 -3.85 3.96
C VAL A 305 -1.00 -4.67 5.25
N PRO A 306 -2.22 -5.19 5.52
CA PRO A 306 -2.58 -5.81 6.81
C PRO A 306 -1.67 -6.96 7.27
N LEU A 307 -1.13 -7.74 6.34
CA LEU A 307 -0.24 -8.89 6.63
C LEU A 307 1.24 -8.59 6.47
N LEU A 308 1.58 -7.32 6.16
CA LEU A 308 2.90 -6.87 5.71
C LEU A 308 3.44 -7.71 4.54
N LEU A 309 4.64 -7.38 4.06
CA LEU A 309 5.29 -8.20 3.04
C LEU A 309 5.85 -9.49 3.66
N PRO A 310 5.65 -10.65 3.00
CA PRO A 310 6.10 -11.94 3.54
C PRO A 310 7.61 -12.00 3.76
N ARG A 311 8.03 -12.68 4.83
CA ARG A 311 9.44 -13.08 5.03
C ARG A 311 9.59 -14.58 4.83
N GLU A 312 10.77 -15.01 4.40
CA GLU A 312 11.11 -16.43 4.31
C GLU A 312 12.27 -16.78 5.24
N THR A 313 12.13 -17.84 6.02
CA THR A 313 13.21 -18.37 6.86
C THR A 313 14.30 -19.02 5.99
N MET A 314 15.53 -18.54 6.10
CA MET A 314 16.68 -19.09 5.36
C MET A 314 17.27 -20.35 6.01
N ALA A 315 17.03 -20.55 7.30
CA ALA A 315 17.52 -21.67 8.11
C ALA A 315 16.45 -22.06 9.14
N HIS A 316 16.67 -23.18 9.83
CA HIS A 316 15.86 -23.51 11.01
C HIS A 316 16.10 -22.48 12.11
N ILE A 317 15.01 -21.99 12.71
CA ILE A 317 15.03 -21.08 13.84
C ILE A 317 14.05 -21.56 14.91
N LYS A 318 14.27 -21.14 16.17
CA LYS A 318 13.31 -21.33 17.26
C LYS A 318 12.68 -20.00 17.64
N VAL A 319 11.35 -19.98 17.75
CA VAL A 319 10.57 -18.82 18.20
C VAL A 319 9.62 -19.29 19.30
N GLN A 320 9.77 -18.75 20.51
CA GLN A 320 8.94 -19.12 21.68
C GLN A 320 8.87 -20.65 21.93
N GLY A 321 9.98 -21.37 21.73
CA GLY A 321 10.06 -22.82 21.90
C GLY A 321 9.55 -23.66 20.72
N TYR A 322 8.94 -23.03 19.71
CA TYR A 322 8.53 -23.70 18.48
C TYR A 322 9.65 -23.72 17.44
N ASP A 323 9.73 -24.81 16.69
CA ASP A 323 10.62 -24.95 15.56
C ASP A 323 9.98 -24.35 14.30
N ILE A 324 10.69 -23.43 13.65
CA ILE A 324 10.34 -22.93 12.31
C ILE A 324 11.42 -23.42 11.33
N PRO A 325 11.13 -24.45 10.51
CA PRO A 325 12.05 -24.97 9.51
C PRO A 325 12.43 -23.93 8.44
N PRO A 326 13.50 -24.14 7.66
CA PRO A 326 13.79 -23.30 6.50
C PRO A 326 12.67 -23.34 5.44
N LYS A 327 12.64 -22.32 4.56
CA LYS A 327 11.64 -22.11 3.49
C LYS A 327 10.19 -21.99 4.01
N ARG A 328 10.01 -21.40 5.19
CA ARG A 328 8.70 -21.06 5.75
C ARG A 328 8.42 -19.59 5.56
N ARG A 329 7.23 -19.31 5.02
CA ARG A 329 6.68 -17.97 4.88
C ARG A 329 6.17 -17.49 6.24
N ILE A 330 6.62 -16.32 6.66
CA ILE A 330 6.18 -15.62 7.87
C ILE A 330 5.39 -14.39 7.41
N LEU A 331 4.17 -14.28 7.92
CA LEU A 331 3.27 -13.14 7.72
C LEU A 331 3.07 -12.47 9.07
N VAL A 332 3.12 -11.14 9.11
CA VAL A 332 2.95 -10.36 10.34
C VAL A 332 1.62 -9.64 10.23
N ASN A 333 0.63 -10.07 11.02
CA ASN A 333 -0.71 -9.49 10.95
C ASN A 333 -0.78 -8.17 11.72
N ALA A 334 -0.34 -7.08 11.07
CA ALA A 334 -0.35 -5.72 11.60
C ALA A 334 -1.79 -5.26 11.91
N TRP A 335 -2.77 -5.69 11.11
CA TRP A 335 -4.19 -5.41 11.36
C TRP A 335 -4.67 -6.00 12.70
N ALA A 336 -4.33 -7.25 12.99
CA ALA A 336 -4.69 -7.88 14.26
C ALA A 336 -3.94 -7.27 15.46
N ILE A 337 -2.70 -6.84 15.25
CA ILE A 337 -1.92 -6.13 16.28
C ILE A 337 -2.57 -4.78 16.61
N GLY A 338 -2.95 -4.02 15.58
CA GLY A 338 -3.64 -2.73 15.71
C GLY A 338 -4.98 -2.83 16.43
N ARG A 339 -5.62 -4.01 16.43
CA ARG A 339 -6.90 -4.29 17.09
C ARG A 339 -6.80 -5.16 18.35
N ASP A 340 -5.60 -5.44 18.87
CA ASP A 340 -5.47 -6.27 20.07
C ASP A 340 -5.94 -5.50 21.32
N PRO A 341 -6.99 -5.92 22.03
CA PRO A 341 -7.46 -5.25 23.25
C PRO A 341 -6.44 -5.30 24.40
N LYS A 342 -5.39 -6.13 24.29
CA LYS A 342 -4.26 -6.13 25.24
C LYS A 342 -3.29 -4.97 25.00
N LEU A 343 -3.29 -4.39 23.80
CA LEU A 343 -2.42 -3.29 23.41
C LEU A 343 -3.18 -1.96 23.32
N TRP A 344 -4.47 -2.01 22.94
CA TRP A 344 -5.27 -0.82 22.63
C TRP A 344 -6.60 -0.84 23.37
N ILE A 345 -6.91 0.26 24.08
CA ILE A 345 -8.22 0.48 24.71
C ILE A 345 -9.23 0.84 23.63
N ASN A 346 -10.41 0.20 23.64
CA ASN A 346 -11.43 0.33 22.59
C ASN A 346 -10.82 0.19 21.17
N PRO A 347 -10.28 -0.99 20.82
CA PRO A 347 -9.45 -1.16 19.61
C PRO A 347 -10.21 -0.90 18.30
N GLU A 348 -11.53 -0.99 18.27
CA GLU A 348 -12.32 -0.74 17.06
C GLU A 348 -12.71 0.74 16.89
N GLU A 349 -12.48 1.57 17.91
CA GLU A 349 -12.84 2.99 17.89
C GLU A 349 -11.71 3.81 17.25
N PHE A 350 -12.06 4.63 16.25
CA PHE A 350 -11.17 5.64 15.70
C PHE A 350 -11.04 6.80 16.69
N ASN A 351 -9.95 6.82 17.45
CA ASN A 351 -9.68 7.84 18.46
C ASN A 351 -8.22 8.31 18.40
N PRO A 352 -7.91 9.41 17.68
CA PRO A 352 -6.57 9.99 17.59
C PRO A 352 -5.97 10.39 18.95
N ASP A 353 -6.80 10.80 19.91
CA ASP A 353 -6.36 11.31 21.22
C ASP A 353 -5.61 10.25 22.03
N ARG A 354 -5.79 8.96 21.72
CA ARG A 354 -5.01 7.86 22.34
C ARG A 354 -3.51 7.99 22.15
N PHE A 355 -3.09 8.79 21.17
CA PHE A 355 -1.68 9.02 20.86
C PHE A 355 -1.12 10.30 21.50
N ILE A 356 -1.95 11.11 22.18
CA ILE A 356 -1.48 12.24 22.97
C ILE A 356 -0.55 11.71 24.06
N ASP A 357 0.65 12.29 24.15
CA ASP A 357 1.73 11.89 25.06
C ASP A 357 2.15 10.40 24.99
N SER A 358 1.71 9.68 23.95
CA SER A 358 2.05 8.27 23.74
C SER A 358 3.43 8.14 23.08
N PRO A 359 4.35 7.35 23.67
CA PRO A 359 5.68 7.16 23.09
C PRO A 359 5.67 6.28 21.84
N VAL A 360 4.53 5.65 21.50
CA VAL A 360 4.41 4.70 20.39
C VAL A 360 4.65 5.40 19.06
N GLY A 361 5.73 5.06 18.38
CA GLY A 361 6.02 5.49 17.01
C GLY A 361 5.58 4.47 15.95
N TYR A 362 5.61 4.87 14.68
CA TYR A 362 5.35 3.97 13.53
C TYR A 362 6.61 3.62 12.73
N LYS A 363 7.79 4.07 13.18
CA LYS A 363 9.08 3.91 12.49
C LYS A 363 9.70 2.51 12.68
N GLY A 364 8.91 1.54 13.14
CA GLY A 364 9.30 0.14 13.24
C GLY A 364 10.01 -0.27 14.54
N GLN A 365 10.13 0.63 15.53
CA GLN A 365 10.65 0.33 16.86
C GLN A 365 9.55 -0.12 17.84
N ASP A 366 8.32 0.35 17.65
CA ASP A 366 7.17 0.00 18.47
C ASP A 366 6.31 -1.06 17.79
N PHE A 367 6.37 -2.30 18.30
CA PHE A 367 5.69 -3.44 17.68
C PHE A 367 4.17 -3.42 17.81
N GLY A 368 3.59 -2.44 18.49
CA GLY A 368 2.15 -2.19 18.51
C GLY A 368 1.63 -1.47 17.26
N LEU A 369 2.50 -0.77 16.51
CA LEU A 369 2.13 0.02 15.34
C LEU A 369 3.19 -0.15 14.23
N LEU A 370 2.89 -0.98 13.23
CA LEU A 370 3.86 -1.41 12.21
C LEU A 370 3.42 -1.13 10.76
N PRO A 371 2.89 0.06 10.41
CA PRO A 371 2.38 0.34 9.05
C PRO A 371 3.47 0.22 7.97
N PHE A 372 4.74 0.43 8.33
CA PHE A 372 5.89 0.31 7.44
C PHE A 372 6.75 -0.94 7.68
N GLY A 373 6.28 -1.85 8.55
CA GLY A 373 7.06 -2.98 9.04
C GLY A 373 8.23 -2.60 9.94
N SER A 374 9.26 -3.45 9.98
CA SER A 374 10.42 -3.27 10.86
C SER A 374 11.68 -3.99 10.35
N GLY A 375 12.83 -3.56 10.85
CA GLY A 375 14.14 -4.16 10.63
C GLY A 375 14.68 -4.02 9.20
N ARG A 376 15.47 -5.00 8.74
CA ARG A 376 16.23 -4.94 7.47
C ARG A 376 15.42 -4.72 6.18
N ARG A 377 14.11 -4.95 6.21
CA ARG A 377 13.22 -4.68 5.07
C ARG A 377 12.05 -3.82 5.51
N ILE A 378 12.31 -2.88 6.43
CA ILE A 378 11.39 -1.78 6.70
C ILE A 378 11.21 -0.98 5.41
N CYS A 379 10.02 -0.38 5.23
CA CYS A 379 9.68 0.35 4.01
C CYS A 379 10.74 1.41 3.68
N PRO A 380 11.44 1.32 2.52
CA PRO A 380 12.40 2.34 2.13
C PRO A 380 11.73 3.63 1.67
N GLY A 381 10.44 3.58 1.31
CA GLY A 381 9.65 4.73 0.86
C GLY A 381 9.02 5.55 1.98
N MET A 382 9.27 5.24 3.27
CA MET A 382 8.58 5.85 4.41
C MET A 382 8.65 7.39 4.40
N ALA A 383 9.84 7.95 4.19
CA ALA A 383 10.05 9.40 4.22
C ALA A 383 9.22 10.11 3.12
N MET A 384 9.29 9.60 1.88
CA MET A 384 8.53 10.14 0.76
C MET A 384 7.03 9.98 0.97
N GLY A 385 6.59 8.78 1.38
CA GLY A 385 5.18 8.47 1.58
C GLY A 385 4.55 9.36 2.66
N MET A 386 5.25 9.55 3.79
CA MET A 386 4.79 10.44 4.85
C MET A 386 4.71 11.90 4.39
N ALA A 387 5.74 12.40 3.70
CA ALA A 387 5.71 13.76 3.16
C ALA A 387 4.54 13.97 2.19
N THR A 388 4.25 13.00 1.33
CA THR A 388 3.09 13.04 0.43
C THR A 388 1.77 13.04 1.22
N VAL A 389 1.59 12.09 2.15
CA VAL A 389 0.37 11.99 2.95
C VAL A 389 0.11 13.26 3.73
N GLU A 390 1.12 13.77 4.44
CA GLU A 390 0.99 14.97 5.27
C GLU A 390 0.72 16.23 4.45
N LEU A 391 1.46 16.46 3.36
CA LEU A 391 1.24 17.63 2.51
C LEU A 391 -0.13 17.62 1.86
N VAL A 392 -0.54 16.49 1.29
CA VAL A 392 -1.82 16.41 0.57
C VAL A 392 -2.98 16.58 1.56
N LEU A 393 -2.97 15.88 2.70
CA LEU A 393 -4.01 16.05 3.72
C LEU A 393 -4.08 17.48 4.23
N LEU A 394 -2.93 18.11 4.50
CA LEU A 394 -2.89 19.50 4.95
C LEU A 394 -3.45 20.45 3.87
N ASN A 395 -3.15 20.22 2.59
CA ASN A 395 -3.73 21.03 1.50
C ASN A 395 -5.25 20.83 1.41
N LEU A 396 -5.74 19.59 1.47
CA LEU A 396 -7.17 19.30 1.39
C LEU A 396 -7.95 19.96 2.53
N LEU A 397 -7.40 19.96 3.74
CA LEU A 397 -8.06 20.49 4.93
C LEU A 397 -7.89 22.00 5.11
N TYR A 398 -6.81 22.58 4.58
CA TYR A 398 -6.58 24.02 4.61
C TYR A 398 -7.43 24.78 3.58
N PHE A 399 -7.51 24.29 2.33
CA PHE A 399 -8.18 25.02 1.25
C PHE A 399 -9.68 24.75 1.15
N PHE A 400 -10.16 23.62 1.69
CA PHE A 400 -11.55 23.19 1.52
C PHE A 400 -12.15 22.74 2.85
N ASP A 401 -13.38 23.18 3.07
CA ASP A 401 -14.33 22.49 3.92
C ASP A 401 -14.92 21.32 3.14
N TRP A 402 -15.29 20.24 3.84
CA TRP A 402 -15.81 19.03 3.22
C TRP A 402 -17.20 18.74 3.72
N LYS A 403 -18.11 18.41 2.80
CA LYS A 403 -19.47 17.96 3.10
C LYS A 403 -19.74 16.59 2.51
N LEU A 404 -20.70 15.91 3.09
CA LEU A 404 -21.27 14.71 2.48
C LEU A 404 -22.21 15.11 1.33
N PRO A 405 -22.39 14.24 0.30
CA PRO A 405 -23.40 14.43 -0.71
C PRO A 405 -24.81 14.60 -0.11
N ASP A 406 -25.70 15.30 -0.83
CA ASP A 406 -27.05 15.59 -0.34
C ASP A 406 -27.80 14.31 0.06
N GLY A 407 -28.37 14.33 1.27
CA GLY A 407 -29.12 13.22 1.84
C GLY A 407 -28.27 12.14 2.51
N MET A 408 -26.94 12.24 2.52
CA MET A 408 -26.06 11.35 3.30
C MET A 408 -25.77 11.88 4.70
N THR A 409 -25.60 10.93 5.62
CA THR A 409 -25.08 11.10 6.98
C THR A 409 -23.76 10.36 7.15
N ASP A 410 -23.07 10.59 8.27
CA ASP A 410 -21.84 9.91 8.66
C ASP A 410 -21.97 8.37 8.68
N ARG A 411 -23.18 7.86 8.95
CA ARG A 411 -23.50 6.43 8.99
C ARG A 411 -23.63 5.78 7.62
N ASP A 412 -23.86 6.58 6.58
CA ASP A 412 -24.04 6.10 5.21
C ASP A 412 -22.70 5.91 4.49
N ILE A 413 -21.60 6.35 5.10
CA ILE A 413 -20.25 6.18 4.57
C ILE A 413 -19.85 4.71 4.71
N ASP A 414 -19.74 4.04 3.56
CA ASP A 414 -19.23 2.67 3.48
C ASP A 414 -17.82 2.57 4.07
N ILE A 415 -17.62 1.57 4.92
CA ILE A 415 -16.32 1.23 5.52
C ILE A 415 -15.92 -0.22 5.21
N GLU A 416 -16.61 -0.86 4.25
CA GLU A 416 -16.21 -2.18 3.81
C GLU A 416 -14.86 -2.11 3.09
N GLU A 417 -14.09 -3.16 3.27
CA GLU A 417 -12.76 -3.31 2.72
C GLU A 417 -12.78 -4.25 1.50
N ALA A 418 -11.92 -3.95 0.52
CA ALA A 418 -11.64 -4.81 -0.61
C ALA A 418 -10.13 -4.82 -0.90
N GLY A 419 -9.60 -5.91 -1.42
CA GLY A 419 -8.19 -5.99 -1.78
C GLY A 419 -7.58 -7.37 -1.61
N THR A 420 -6.27 -7.44 -1.87
CA THR A 420 -5.48 -8.67 -1.69
C THR A 420 -4.19 -8.36 -0.92
N LEU A 421 -3.17 -7.82 -1.62
CA LEU A 421 -1.93 -7.35 -1.01
C LEU A 421 -2.19 -6.11 -0.15
N THR A 422 -2.75 -5.10 -0.80
CA THR A 422 -3.24 -3.87 -0.19
C THR A 422 -4.74 -3.95 0.01
N VAL A 423 -5.22 -3.24 1.02
CA VAL A 423 -6.64 -3.18 1.36
C VAL A 423 -7.12 -1.75 1.30
N VAL A 424 -8.11 -1.52 0.44
CA VAL A 424 -8.72 -0.22 0.15
C VAL A 424 -10.20 -0.23 0.51
N LYS A 425 -10.81 0.95 0.58
CA LYS A 425 -12.26 1.09 0.68
C LYS A 425 -12.94 0.45 -0.54
N LYS A 426 -13.95 -0.38 -0.28
CA LYS A 426 -14.68 -1.10 -1.33
C LYS A 426 -15.49 -0.16 -2.23
N VAL A 427 -16.18 0.81 -1.64
CA VAL A 427 -16.84 1.89 -2.39
C VAL A 427 -15.92 3.13 -2.38
N PRO A 428 -15.72 3.84 -3.50
CA PRO A 428 -14.95 5.09 -3.51
C PRO A 428 -15.52 6.15 -2.54
N LEU A 429 -14.64 6.93 -1.91
CA LEU A 429 -15.05 8.05 -1.05
C LEU A 429 -15.44 9.25 -1.93
N LYS A 430 -16.70 9.68 -1.82
CA LYS A 430 -17.21 10.87 -2.52
C LYS A 430 -17.58 11.96 -1.53
N LEU A 431 -17.00 13.15 -1.69
CA LEU A 431 -17.25 14.30 -0.84
C LEU A 431 -17.46 15.56 -1.68
N VAL A 432 -18.20 16.53 -1.15
CA VAL A 432 -18.42 17.83 -1.78
C VAL A 432 -17.42 18.84 -1.19
N PRO A 433 -16.45 19.33 -1.99
CA PRO A 433 -15.53 20.37 -1.53
C PRO A 433 -16.25 21.73 -1.49
N VAL A 434 -16.08 22.47 -0.40
CA VAL A 434 -16.53 23.86 -0.26
C VAL A 434 -15.29 24.70 -0.02
N LEU A 435 -14.97 25.58 -0.97
CA LEU A 435 -13.82 26.47 -0.84
C LEU A 435 -13.93 27.23 0.47
N HIS A 436 -12.89 27.14 1.29
CA HIS A 436 -12.92 27.71 2.63
C HIS A 436 -13.16 29.23 2.53
N SER A 437 -14.24 29.70 3.17
CA SER A 437 -14.79 31.05 2.97
C SER A 437 -13.83 32.21 3.27
N LEU A 438 -12.72 31.92 3.97
CA LEU A 438 -11.73 32.89 4.41
C LEU A 438 -10.47 32.95 3.52
N VAL A 439 -10.29 32.02 2.58
CA VAL A 439 -9.27 32.12 1.54
C VAL A 439 -9.80 33.06 0.47
N THR A 440 -9.59 34.37 0.63
CA THR A 440 -9.88 35.32 -0.45
C THR A 440 -9.07 34.88 -1.67
N PRO A 441 -9.71 34.48 -2.79
CA PRO A 441 -8.96 34.10 -3.96
C PRO A 441 -8.27 35.36 -4.47
N ASN A 442 -6.94 35.43 -4.34
CA ASN A 442 -6.19 36.32 -5.21
C ASN A 442 -6.59 35.95 -6.65
N SER A 443 -6.70 36.96 -7.51
CA SER A 443 -7.20 36.86 -8.89
C SER A 443 -6.45 35.84 -9.78
N SER A 444 -5.39 35.22 -9.26
CA SER A 444 -4.63 34.10 -9.83
C SER A 444 -5.26 32.71 -9.66
N PHE A 445 -6.28 32.53 -8.81
CA PHE A 445 -6.99 31.25 -8.65
C PHE A 445 -8.15 31.04 -9.65
N ARG A 446 -8.58 32.09 -10.35
CA ARG A 446 -9.69 32.05 -11.33
C ARG A 446 -9.23 32.05 -12.80
N LYS A 447 -7.94 31.82 -13.07
CA LYS A 447 -7.38 31.82 -14.44
C LYS A 447 -6.57 30.58 -14.72
#